data_AF-A0A6G5A0Q3-F1
#
_entry.id   AF-A0A6G5A0Q3-F1
#
_cell.length_a   1.000
_cell.length_b   1.000
_cell.length_c   1.000
_cell.angle_alpha   90.00
_cell.angle_beta   90.00
_cell.angle_gamma   90.00
#
_symmetry.space_group_name_H-M   'P 1'
#
loop_
_entity.id
_entity.type
_entity.pdbx_description
1 polymer ?
#
loop_
_entity_poly.entity_id
_entity_poly.type
_entity_poly.pdbx_seq_one_letter_code
_entity_poly.pdbx_strand_id
1 'polypeptide(L)'
;CLYRLRRLQVLQSKDSTRLYIRNCSSQVVRRVDSGVVPFSSTHMAHHHHGDGGDPCGGHGGDSSNGLETGVQYSLYSKIDLDNVECLNEKEEGSGKLVFKPWEQRLDREKYVDSDVDEELLFNIPFTGNVKLKSILIVGGVAGMHPSKVRMFKNRRQMTFRDVRATPEQEFELQPDASGNLEYPVRTVKFSSVHHLSLHFPSNFGSDTTRVYYIGLHGEFTQAQRQGVVLCSYESAANPADHKVQHLQRANFMIQ
;
A
#
# COMPACT_ATOMS: atom_id res chain seq x y z
N CYS A 1 7.19 -39.02 49.23
CA CYS A 1 6.36 -40.24 49.45
C CYS A 1 5.19 -40.29 48.47
N LEU A 2 5.22 -41.31 47.61
CA LEU A 2 4.08 -42.09 47.10
C LEU A 2 2.97 -41.46 46.21
N TYR A 3 3.16 -41.68 44.89
CA TYR A 3 2.24 -42.33 43.94
C TYR A 3 0.77 -41.87 43.81
N ARG A 4 0.39 -41.41 42.60
CA ARG A 4 -0.73 -42.03 41.84
C ARG A 4 -0.65 -41.77 40.33
N LEU A 5 -0.18 -42.78 39.60
CA LEU A 5 -0.42 -42.98 38.16
C LEU A 5 -1.89 -43.36 37.91
N ARG A 6 -2.45 -42.86 36.81
CA ARG A 6 -3.55 -43.43 35.98
C ARG A 6 -3.77 -42.47 34.81
N ARG A 7 -4.00 -42.84 33.56
CA ARG A 7 -3.82 -44.04 32.73
C ARG A 7 -4.09 -43.51 31.32
N LEU A 8 -3.21 -43.78 30.37
CA LEU A 8 -3.45 -43.56 28.94
C LEU A 8 -4.70 -44.33 28.49
N GLN A 9 -5.57 -43.68 27.71
CA GLN A 9 -6.44 -44.38 26.78
C GLN A 9 -6.51 -43.60 25.47
N VAL A 10 -5.77 -44.14 24.50
CA VAL A 10 -5.86 -43.86 23.07
C VAL A 10 -7.21 -44.38 22.59
N LEU A 11 -7.99 -43.53 21.92
CA LEU A 11 -9.10 -43.98 21.06
C LEU A 11 -8.81 -43.49 19.64
N GLN A 12 -8.65 -44.47 18.75
CA GLN A 12 -8.51 -44.26 17.32
C GLN A 12 -9.84 -43.83 16.68
N SER A 13 -9.69 -42.89 15.76
CA SER A 13 -10.37 -42.71 14.47
C SER A 13 -11.43 -43.74 14.06
N LYS A 14 -12.60 -43.24 13.62
CA LYS A 14 -13.37 -43.73 12.46
C LYS A 14 -14.47 -42.73 12.04
N ASP A 15 -14.46 -42.40 10.75
CA ASP A 15 -15.57 -42.04 9.84
C ASP A 15 -16.52 -40.89 10.23
N SER A 16 -16.48 -39.74 9.53
CA SER A 16 -17.07 -39.46 8.21
C SER A 16 -18.58 -39.21 8.23
N THR A 17 -18.99 -38.11 7.57
CA THR A 17 -20.35 -37.64 7.26
C THR A 17 -21.21 -37.07 8.39
N ARG A 18 -21.27 -35.73 8.53
CA ARG A 18 -22.40 -34.91 8.01
C ARG A 18 -22.24 -33.43 8.36
N LEU A 19 -22.33 -32.65 7.28
CA LEU A 19 -22.55 -31.21 7.19
C LEU A 19 -23.76 -30.77 8.03
N TYR A 20 -23.60 -29.80 8.93
CA TYR A 20 -24.66 -28.86 9.32
C TYR A 20 -24.05 -27.50 9.65
N ILE A 21 -24.33 -26.54 8.78
CA ILE A 21 -24.08 -25.12 8.96
C ILE A 21 -25.03 -24.62 10.05
N ARG A 22 -24.50 -24.10 11.15
CA ARG A 22 -25.24 -23.23 12.08
C ARG A 22 -24.42 -21.97 12.34
N ASN A 23 -24.86 -20.91 11.67
CA ASN A 23 -24.60 -19.53 12.04
C ASN A 23 -24.89 -19.32 13.53
N CYS A 24 -23.90 -18.87 14.29
CA CYS A 24 -24.12 -18.36 15.63
C CYS A 24 -23.35 -17.04 15.77
N SER A 25 -23.96 -15.97 15.26
CA SER A 25 -23.58 -14.59 15.56
C SER A 25 -23.83 -14.32 17.04
N SER A 26 -22.76 -14.18 17.82
CA SER A 26 -22.82 -13.55 19.14
C SER A 26 -22.22 -12.15 19.04
N GLN A 27 -23.07 -11.18 18.70
CA GLN A 27 -22.79 -9.77 18.96
C GLN A 27 -23.34 -9.43 20.35
N VAL A 28 -22.42 -9.01 21.23
CA VAL A 28 -22.70 -8.35 22.50
C VAL A 28 -23.02 -6.88 22.18
N VAL A 29 -24.30 -6.49 22.30
CA VAL A 29 -24.73 -5.09 22.22
C VAL A 29 -25.11 -4.62 23.62
N ARG A 30 -24.52 -3.48 24.00
CA ARG A 30 -24.65 -2.83 25.31
C ARG A 30 -26.03 -2.20 25.49
N ARG A 31 -26.54 -2.29 26.71
CA ARG A 31 -27.71 -1.53 27.22
C ARG A 31 -27.40 -0.03 27.23
N VAL A 32 -28.34 0.79 26.75
CA VAL A 32 -28.65 2.10 27.33
C VAL A 32 -30.16 2.34 27.23
N ASP A 33 -30.72 2.71 28.37
CA ASP A 33 -32.12 3.04 28.71
C ASP A 33 -32.86 3.93 27.71
N SER A 34 -34.16 3.66 27.53
CA SER A 34 -35.29 4.43 28.12
C SER A 34 -36.59 4.22 27.34
N GLY A 35 -37.59 3.61 28.00
CA GLY A 35 -39.01 3.78 27.65
C GLY A 35 -39.47 5.16 28.13
N VAL A 36 -40.59 5.74 27.71
CA VAL A 36 -41.97 5.22 27.68
C VAL A 36 -42.80 6.29 26.94
N VAL A 37 -43.76 5.91 26.07
CA VAL A 37 -45.21 6.26 26.13
C VAL A 37 -45.95 5.88 24.83
N PRO A 38 -47.28 5.63 24.86
CA PRO A 38 -47.90 4.56 24.06
C PRO A 38 -48.92 5.05 23.00
N PHE A 39 -49.35 4.09 22.18
CA PHE A 39 -50.71 3.87 21.64
C PHE A 39 -51.54 5.06 21.11
N SER A 40 -51.92 4.98 19.83
CA SER A 40 -53.26 4.50 19.40
C SER A 40 -53.81 5.22 18.16
N SER A 41 -54.09 4.40 17.13
CA SER A 41 -55.33 4.35 16.36
C SER A 41 -55.68 5.36 15.25
N THR A 42 -56.22 4.75 14.19
CA THR A 42 -57.34 5.13 13.30
C THR A 42 -57.11 5.96 12.02
N HIS A 43 -57.04 5.20 10.91
CA HIS A 43 -57.85 5.25 9.68
C HIS A 43 -58.22 6.59 8.98
N MET A 44 -57.80 6.63 7.71
CA MET A 44 -58.51 6.95 6.44
C MET A 44 -58.69 8.41 5.97
N ALA A 45 -57.99 8.65 4.85
CA ALA A 45 -58.41 9.28 3.59
C ALA A 45 -58.84 10.75 3.57
N HIS A 46 -58.20 11.57 2.72
CA HIS A 46 -58.76 12.02 1.44
C HIS A 46 -57.89 13.10 0.73
N HIS A 47 -57.95 13.10 -0.60
CA HIS A 47 -57.79 14.21 -1.56
C HIS A 47 -56.40 14.74 -2.03
N HIS A 48 -56.00 14.23 -3.21
CA HIS A 48 -55.81 14.91 -4.52
C HIS A 48 -54.76 16.03 -4.77
N HIS A 49 -54.28 15.99 -6.04
CA HIS A 49 -53.42 16.90 -6.84
C HIS A 49 -51.91 16.61 -6.73
N GLY A 50 -51.13 16.40 -7.79
CA GLY A 50 -51.33 16.41 -9.24
C GLY A 50 -49.97 16.63 -9.92
N ASP A 51 -49.75 15.96 -11.06
CA ASP A 51 -48.84 16.29 -12.17
C ASP A 51 -47.30 16.22 -12.03
N GLY A 52 -46.68 15.41 -12.91
CA GLY A 52 -45.44 15.79 -13.61
C GLY A 52 -44.19 14.89 -13.47
N GLY A 53 -43.90 14.07 -14.50
CA GLY A 53 -42.51 13.84 -14.95
C GLY A 53 -41.92 12.41 -14.89
N ASP A 54 -42.02 11.66 -16.00
CA ASP A 54 -41.09 10.60 -16.44
C ASP A 54 -39.84 11.24 -17.11
N PRO A 55 -38.76 10.51 -17.48
CA PRO A 55 -37.85 9.70 -16.68
C PRO A 55 -36.37 10.14 -16.91
N CYS A 56 -35.48 10.04 -15.91
CA CYS A 56 -34.04 10.10 -16.21
C CYS A 56 -33.19 9.28 -15.24
N GLY A 57 -32.43 8.34 -15.82
CA GLY A 57 -31.46 7.52 -15.15
C GLY A 57 -30.25 8.33 -14.66
N GLY A 58 -29.89 8.09 -13.40
CA GLY A 58 -28.59 8.43 -12.84
C GLY A 58 -27.87 7.14 -12.48
N HIS A 59 -26.95 6.72 -13.35
CA HIS A 59 -25.90 5.75 -13.05
C HIS A 59 -24.81 6.43 -12.22
N GLY A 60 -24.24 5.72 -11.25
CA GLY A 60 -22.94 6.02 -10.64
C GLY A 60 -23.01 6.48 -9.18
N GLY A 61 -22.46 5.81 -8.18
CA GLY A 61 -21.59 4.64 -8.21
C GLY A 61 -21.82 3.78 -6.98
N ASP A 62 -22.14 2.52 -7.25
CA ASP A 62 -22.11 1.45 -6.27
C ASP A 62 -20.66 1.32 -5.76
N SER A 63 -20.46 1.54 -4.46
CA SER A 63 -19.15 1.48 -3.80
C SER A 63 -18.72 0.04 -3.52
N SER A 64 -18.78 -0.83 -4.54
CA SER A 64 -18.34 -2.23 -4.47
C SER A 64 -16.96 -2.49 -5.09
N ASN A 65 -16.23 -1.45 -5.53
CA ASN A 65 -14.91 -1.59 -6.18
C ASN A 65 -13.69 -1.63 -5.22
N GLY A 66 -13.88 -1.99 -3.94
CA GLY A 66 -12.77 -2.08 -2.98
C GLY A 66 -11.68 -3.10 -3.37
N LEU A 67 -12.05 -4.20 -4.03
CA LEU A 67 -11.11 -5.27 -4.42
C LEU A 67 -10.44 -5.02 -5.78
N GLU A 68 -11.13 -4.41 -6.74
CA GLU A 68 -10.59 -4.16 -8.08
C GLU A 68 -9.57 -3.01 -8.11
N THR A 69 -9.75 -2.05 -7.20
CA THR A 69 -8.85 -0.91 -6.99
C THR A 69 -7.43 -1.38 -6.60
N GLY A 70 -7.30 -2.40 -5.74
CA GLY A 70 -6.00 -2.87 -5.26
C GLY A 70 -5.06 -3.39 -6.37
N VAL A 71 -5.61 -3.94 -7.45
CA VAL A 71 -4.82 -4.46 -8.57
C VAL A 71 -4.28 -3.33 -9.45
N GLN A 72 -5.09 -2.30 -9.72
CA GLN A 72 -4.68 -1.17 -10.57
C GLN A 72 -3.57 -0.31 -9.95
N TYR A 73 -3.49 -0.25 -8.61
CA TYR A 73 -2.48 0.54 -7.90
C TYR A 73 -1.32 -0.29 -7.36
N SER A 74 -1.21 -1.57 -7.72
CA SER A 74 -0.13 -2.43 -7.26
C SER A 74 1.21 -2.02 -7.89
N LEU A 75 2.18 -1.66 -7.05
CA LEU A 75 3.51 -1.23 -7.49
C LEU A 75 4.47 -2.40 -7.71
N TYR A 76 4.02 -3.65 -7.52
CA TYR A 76 4.87 -4.85 -7.64
C TYR A 76 5.68 -4.88 -8.95
N SER A 77 5.03 -4.60 -10.09
CA SER A 77 5.67 -4.59 -11.41
C SER A 77 6.70 -3.47 -11.63
N LYS A 78 6.80 -2.51 -10.70
CA LYS A 78 7.66 -1.32 -10.79
C LYS A 78 8.83 -1.36 -9.82
N ILE A 79 8.84 -2.35 -8.92
CA ILE A 79 9.94 -2.62 -8.00
C ILE A 79 11.05 -3.33 -8.78
N ASP A 80 12.28 -2.88 -8.57
CA ASP A 80 13.45 -3.52 -9.15
C ASP A 80 13.93 -4.67 -8.26
N LEU A 81 13.28 -5.83 -8.40
CA LEU A 81 13.48 -7.01 -7.53
C LEU A 81 14.93 -7.54 -7.50
N ASP A 82 15.71 -7.27 -8.55
CA ASP A 82 17.10 -7.73 -8.65
C ASP A 82 18.04 -6.96 -7.71
N ASN A 83 17.72 -5.68 -7.46
CA ASN A 83 18.49 -4.79 -6.57
C ASN A 83 17.82 -4.60 -5.21
N VAL A 84 16.79 -5.41 -4.88
CA VAL A 84 16.22 -5.42 -3.52
C VAL A 84 17.21 -6.07 -2.57
N GLU A 85 17.58 -5.34 -1.53
CA GLU A 85 18.45 -5.83 -0.46
C GLU A 85 17.63 -5.98 0.82
N CYS A 86 17.79 -7.10 1.51
CA CYS A 86 17.24 -7.31 2.85
C CYS A 86 18.38 -7.63 3.81
N LEU A 87 18.46 -6.90 4.92
CA LEU A 87 19.44 -7.12 5.97
C LEU A 87 18.81 -7.89 7.14
N ASN A 88 19.62 -8.75 7.75
CA ASN A 88 19.25 -9.69 8.82
C ASN A 88 18.25 -10.77 8.38
N GLU A 89 18.22 -11.10 7.08
CA GLU A 89 17.52 -12.28 6.57
C GLU A 89 18.34 -13.54 6.78
N LYS A 90 17.67 -14.65 7.11
CA LYS A 90 18.28 -15.96 7.36
C LYS A 90 18.82 -16.62 6.10
N GLU A 91 18.07 -16.54 5.02
CA GLU A 91 18.47 -17.05 3.71
C GLU A 91 18.70 -15.86 2.78
N GLU A 92 19.89 -15.78 2.19
CA GLU A 92 20.27 -14.70 1.29
C GLU A 92 19.33 -14.66 0.08
N GLY A 93 18.75 -13.49 -0.19
CA GLY A 93 17.79 -13.29 -1.26
C GLY A 93 16.40 -13.84 -0.96
N SER A 94 16.04 -14.13 0.29
CA SER A 94 14.65 -14.47 0.66
C SER A 94 13.75 -13.23 0.69
N GLY A 95 14.30 -12.05 1.01
CA GLY A 95 13.59 -10.78 1.08
C GLY A 95 13.03 -10.29 -0.26
N LYS A 96 13.49 -10.78 -1.42
CA LYS A 96 12.85 -10.49 -2.71
C LYS A 96 11.59 -11.32 -2.95
N LEU A 97 11.46 -12.46 -2.26
CA LEU A 97 10.36 -13.41 -2.47
C LEU A 97 9.04 -12.98 -1.81
N VAL A 98 9.09 -12.04 -0.86
CA VAL A 98 7.89 -11.50 -0.20
C VAL A 98 7.17 -10.46 -1.05
N PHE A 99 7.83 -9.92 -2.08
CA PHE A 99 7.15 -9.11 -3.08
C PHE A 99 6.50 -10.05 -4.08
N LYS A 100 5.17 -10.10 -4.05
CA LYS A 100 4.36 -10.97 -4.91
C LYS A 100 3.22 -10.15 -5.52
N PRO A 101 2.56 -10.64 -6.58
CA PRO A 101 1.28 -10.09 -7.00
C PRO A 101 0.20 -10.29 -5.92
N TRP A 102 -0.81 -9.42 -5.92
CA TRP A 102 -1.92 -9.42 -4.97
C TRP A 102 -2.60 -10.79 -4.81
N GLU A 103 -2.76 -11.54 -5.90
CA GLU A 103 -3.40 -12.86 -5.93
C GLU A 103 -2.65 -13.90 -5.08
N GLN A 104 -1.34 -13.75 -4.95
CA GLN A 104 -0.46 -14.68 -4.22
C GLN A 104 -0.15 -14.20 -2.79
N ARG A 105 -0.84 -13.17 -2.28
CA ARG A 105 -0.57 -12.62 -0.93
C ARG A 105 -0.79 -13.64 0.21
N LEU A 106 -1.64 -14.64 -0.01
CA LEU A 106 -1.93 -15.72 0.95
C LEU A 106 -0.99 -16.91 0.80
N ASP A 107 -0.11 -16.90 -0.20
CA ASP A 107 0.89 -17.93 -0.40
C ASP A 107 1.95 -17.86 0.71
N ARG A 108 2.04 -18.94 1.50
CA ARG A 108 2.97 -19.08 2.63
C ARG A 108 4.22 -19.90 2.27
N GLU A 109 4.34 -20.38 1.03
CA GLU A 109 5.50 -21.14 0.60
C GLU A 109 6.77 -20.28 0.60
N LYS A 110 6.66 -19.05 0.10
CA LYS A 110 7.78 -18.09 0.13
C LYS A 110 7.63 -17.08 1.24
N TYR A 111 8.68 -16.93 2.03
CA TYR A 111 8.76 -16.04 3.17
C TYR A 111 10.20 -15.58 3.39
N VAL A 112 10.35 -14.55 4.21
CA VAL A 112 11.62 -14.12 4.79
C VAL A 112 11.54 -14.29 6.30
N ASP A 113 12.61 -14.82 6.88
CA ASP A 113 12.77 -15.07 8.31
C ASP A 113 14.02 -14.32 8.76
N SER A 114 13.99 -13.74 9.96
CA SER A 114 15.18 -13.10 10.52
C SER A 114 16.16 -14.12 11.11
N ASP A 115 17.46 -13.85 11.03
CA ASP A 115 18.49 -14.82 11.43
C ASP A 115 18.86 -14.70 12.92
N VAL A 116 19.24 -13.49 13.35
CA VAL A 116 19.85 -13.28 14.67
C VAL A 116 18.82 -12.82 15.70
N ASP A 117 17.95 -11.90 15.30
CA ASP A 117 17.01 -11.23 16.17
C ASP A 117 15.77 -10.79 15.36
N GLU A 118 14.80 -10.15 16.01
CA GLU A 118 13.54 -9.73 15.40
C GLU A 118 13.66 -8.54 14.41
N GLU A 119 14.82 -7.89 14.34
CA GLU A 119 15.04 -6.72 13.51
C GLU A 119 15.22 -7.09 12.04
N LEU A 120 14.47 -6.47 11.12
CA LEU A 120 14.64 -6.63 9.68
C LEU A 120 14.68 -5.29 8.98
N LEU A 121 15.51 -5.17 7.93
CA LEU A 121 15.59 -3.96 7.11
C LEU A 121 15.53 -4.29 5.63
N PHE A 122 14.58 -3.72 4.91
CA PHE A 122 14.42 -3.87 3.47
C PHE A 122 14.80 -2.57 2.78
N ASN A 123 15.63 -2.65 1.75
CA ASN A 123 15.95 -1.56 0.85
C ASN A 123 15.37 -1.88 -0.52
N ILE A 124 14.35 -1.11 -0.91
CA ILE A 124 13.52 -1.38 -2.08
C ILE A 124 13.75 -0.27 -3.11
N PRO A 125 14.55 -0.52 -4.16
CA PRO A 125 14.65 0.40 -5.28
C PRO A 125 13.43 0.29 -6.20
N PHE A 126 12.98 1.44 -6.71
CA PHE A 126 11.98 1.51 -7.77
C PHE A 126 12.61 1.88 -9.11
N THR A 127 12.01 1.41 -10.19
CA THR A 127 12.42 1.70 -11.58
C THR A 127 12.09 3.13 -12.04
N GLY A 128 11.41 3.93 -11.21
CA GLY A 128 10.95 5.28 -11.55
C GLY A 128 10.54 6.07 -10.31
N ASN A 129 9.73 7.11 -10.51
CA ASN A 129 9.20 7.90 -9.39
C ASN A 129 7.87 7.31 -8.93
N VAL A 130 7.77 6.96 -7.65
CA VAL A 130 6.56 6.42 -7.06
C VAL A 130 5.96 7.40 -6.06
N LYS A 131 4.65 7.56 -6.13
CA LYS A 131 3.83 8.22 -5.12
C LYS A 131 3.10 7.16 -4.31
N LEU A 132 3.60 6.89 -3.11
CA LEU A 132 3.07 5.84 -2.24
C LEU A 132 1.78 6.32 -1.57
N LYS A 133 0.71 5.53 -1.67
CA LYS A 133 -0.58 5.80 -1.03
C LYS A 133 -0.76 4.94 0.21
N SER A 134 -0.40 3.66 0.13
CA SER A 134 -0.58 2.72 1.23
C SER A 134 0.36 1.53 1.15
N ILE A 135 0.51 0.85 2.29
CA ILE A 135 1.30 -0.38 2.42
C ILE A 135 0.45 -1.48 3.04
N LEU A 136 0.72 -2.71 2.65
CA LEU A 136 0.08 -3.89 3.20
C LEU A 136 1.16 -4.90 3.60
N ILE A 137 1.05 -5.45 4.80
CA ILE A 137 2.08 -6.32 5.36
C ILE A 137 1.40 -7.54 5.96
N VAL A 138 1.84 -8.72 5.53
CA VAL A 138 1.38 -10.01 6.07
C VAL A 138 2.58 -10.70 6.71
N GLY A 139 2.54 -10.80 8.03
CA GLY A 139 3.59 -11.41 8.83
C GLY A 139 3.27 -12.83 9.30
N GLY A 140 4.22 -13.39 10.06
CA GLY A 140 4.19 -14.70 10.69
C GLY A 140 3.00 -14.92 11.63
N VAL A 141 2.71 -16.19 11.90
CA VAL A 141 1.78 -16.58 12.98
C VAL A 141 2.53 -16.67 14.31
N ALA A 142 1.80 -16.82 15.42
CA ALA A 142 2.38 -17.08 16.74
C ALA A 142 3.38 -16.03 17.25
N GLY A 143 3.12 -14.74 17.00
CA GLY A 143 3.93 -13.63 17.52
C GLY A 143 5.10 -13.21 16.63
N MET A 144 5.41 -13.97 15.58
CA MET A 144 6.43 -13.63 14.57
C MET A 144 6.04 -12.48 13.64
N HIS A 145 4.82 -11.94 13.77
CA HIS A 145 4.36 -10.79 13.00
C HIS A 145 5.10 -9.53 13.46
N PRO A 146 5.58 -8.66 12.56
CA PRO A 146 6.22 -7.42 12.96
C PRO A 146 5.21 -6.49 13.65
N SER A 147 5.56 -5.89 14.79
CA SER A 147 4.66 -5.01 15.55
C SER A 147 4.75 -3.56 15.14
N LYS A 148 5.87 -3.15 14.54
CA LYS A 148 6.11 -1.78 14.09
C LYS A 148 6.82 -1.78 12.76
N VAL A 149 6.53 -0.75 11.96
CA VAL A 149 7.29 -0.46 10.74
C VAL A 149 7.66 1.01 10.69
N ARG A 150 8.93 1.27 10.38
CA ARG A 150 9.49 2.59 10.15
C ARG A 150 9.83 2.72 8.67
N MET A 151 9.41 3.83 8.09
CA MET A 151 9.58 4.08 6.66
C MET A 151 10.53 5.24 6.43
N PHE A 152 11.47 5.03 5.51
CA PHE A 152 12.41 6.04 5.06
C PHE A 152 12.36 6.14 3.55
N LYS A 153 12.41 7.37 3.02
CA LYS A 153 12.38 7.63 1.58
C LYS A 153 13.73 8.12 1.08
N ASN A 154 14.06 7.76 -0.15
CA ASN A 154 15.20 8.25 -0.92
C ASN A 154 16.56 8.11 -0.22
N ARG A 155 16.70 7.06 0.61
CA ARG A 155 17.98 6.65 1.19
C ARG A 155 18.41 5.36 0.51
N ARG A 156 19.55 5.42 -0.16
CA ARG A 156 20.14 4.24 -0.80
C ARG A 156 20.88 3.43 0.27
N GLN A 157 20.81 2.11 0.18
CA GLN A 157 21.60 1.19 0.98
C GLN A 157 21.59 1.53 2.48
N MET A 158 20.39 1.69 3.02
CA MET A 158 20.23 2.02 4.43
C MET A 158 20.75 0.86 5.28
N THR A 159 21.47 1.18 6.36
CA THR A 159 21.97 0.21 7.34
C THR A 159 21.32 0.41 8.71
N PHE A 160 21.47 -0.54 9.63
CA PHE A 160 20.97 -0.42 11.01
C PHE A 160 21.54 0.79 11.78
N ARG A 161 22.68 1.36 11.34
CA ARG A 161 23.21 2.60 11.93
C ARG A 161 22.37 3.82 11.54
N ASP A 162 21.90 3.84 10.30
CA ASP A 162 21.11 4.94 9.72
C ASP A 162 19.67 4.97 10.22
N VAL A 163 19.17 3.82 10.69
CA VAL A 163 17.82 3.65 11.27
C VAL A 163 17.57 4.56 12.47
N ARG A 164 18.62 5.01 13.15
CA ARG A 164 18.52 5.95 14.29
C ARG A 164 18.04 7.34 13.89
N ALA A 165 18.09 7.66 12.60
CA ALA A 165 17.53 8.91 12.10
C ALA A 165 16.00 8.94 12.22
N THR A 166 15.42 10.13 12.20
CA THR A 166 13.97 10.30 12.23
C THR A 166 13.32 9.63 11.00
N PRO A 167 12.39 8.67 11.19
CA PRO A 167 11.64 8.10 10.09
C PRO A 167 10.66 9.12 9.51
N GLU A 168 10.36 9.00 8.21
CA GLU A 168 9.37 9.86 7.56
C GLU A 168 7.98 9.58 8.12
N GLN A 169 7.70 8.29 8.38
CA GLN A 169 6.47 7.81 8.98
C GLN A 169 6.73 6.49 9.70
N GLU A 170 6.02 6.28 10.81
CA GLU A 170 6.03 5.05 11.60
C GLU A 170 4.59 4.58 11.76
N PHE A 171 4.38 3.26 11.73
CA PHE A 171 3.11 2.63 12.00
C PHE A 171 3.26 1.52 13.04
N GLU A 172 2.25 1.39 13.89
CA GLU A 172 2.04 0.21 14.71
C GLU A 172 1.19 -0.78 13.90
N LEU A 173 1.80 -1.91 13.61
CA LEU A 173 1.18 -2.98 12.84
C LEU A 173 0.31 -3.84 13.76
N GLN A 174 -0.63 -4.55 13.15
CA GLN A 174 -1.54 -5.48 13.81
C GLN A 174 -1.49 -6.79 13.05
N PRO A 175 -1.50 -7.93 13.76
CA PRO A 175 -1.40 -9.23 13.13
C PRO A 175 -2.65 -9.51 12.31
N ASP A 176 -2.52 -9.42 10.99
CA ASP A 176 -3.57 -9.78 10.05
C ASP A 176 -3.16 -10.99 9.21
N ALA A 177 -3.78 -12.13 9.50
CA ALA A 177 -3.54 -13.38 8.78
C ALA A 177 -4.24 -13.43 7.41
N SER A 178 -5.20 -12.52 7.17
CA SER A 178 -6.01 -12.49 5.94
C SER A 178 -5.41 -11.59 4.85
N GLY A 179 -4.47 -10.71 5.23
CA GLY A 179 -3.80 -9.78 4.32
C GLY A 179 -4.73 -8.73 3.72
N ASN A 180 -5.76 -8.33 4.45
CA ASN A 180 -6.73 -7.30 4.13
C ASN A 180 -6.41 -5.95 4.79
N LEU A 181 -5.56 -5.94 5.80
CA LEU A 181 -5.23 -4.73 6.55
C LEU A 181 -4.22 -3.88 5.78
N GLU A 182 -4.71 -2.75 5.28
CA GLU A 182 -3.92 -1.76 4.57
C GLU A 182 -3.64 -0.54 5.46
N TYR A 183 -2.40 -0.07 5.45
CA TYR A 183 -1.94 1.08 6.22
C TYR A 183 -1.80 2.30 5.28
N PRO A 184 -2.65 3.33 5.43
CA PRO A 184 -2.57 4.52 4.60
C PRO A 184 -1.36 5.38 4.95
N VAL A 185 -0.53 5.64 3.96
CA VAL A 185 0.67 6.47 4.05
C VAL A 185 0.32 7.93 3.79
N ARG A 186 1.03 8.86 4.43
CA ARG A 186 0.90 10.28 4.16
C ARG A 186 1.48 10.58 2.78
N THR A 187 0.63 10.58 1.75
CA THR A 187 1.02 10.77 0.36
C THR A 187 1.81 12.07 0.13
N VAL A 188 1.60 13.10 0.95
CA VAL A 188 2.37 14.36 0.92
C VAL A 188 3.86 14.17 1.22
N LYS A 189 4.21 13.22 2.10
CA LYS A 189 5.60 12.90 2.43
C LYS A 189 6.21 11.96 1.39
N PHE A 190 5.39 11.09 0.81
CA PHE A 190 5.81 10.03 -0.12
C PHE A 190 5.31 10.28 -1.55
N SER A 191 5.37 11.52 -2.02
CA SER A 191 4.98 11.90 -3.39
C SER A 191 6.03 11.58 -4.45
N SER A 192 7.30 11.55 -4.03
CA SER A 192 8.45 11.28 -4.89
C SER A 192 9.41 10.32 -4.19
N VAL A 193 9.19 9.03 -4.42
CA VAL A 193 9.97 7.93 -3.85
C VAL A 193 10.65 7.17 -4.97
N HIS A 194 11.98 7.14 -4.93
CA HIS A 194 12.83 6.34 -5.82
C HIS A 194 13.41 5.13 -5.10
N HIS A 195 13.70 5.29 -3.81
CA HIS A 195 14.14 4.23 -2.92
C HIS A 195 13.29 4.28 -1.66
N LEU A 196 12.75 3.14 -1.25
CA LEU A 196 11.99 2.99 -0.01
C LEU A 196 12.74 2.02 0.90
N SER A 197 13.04 2.45 2.11
CA SER A 197 13.56 1.56 3.14
C SER A 197 12.49 1.30 4.19
N LEU A 198 12.23 0.02 4.46
CA LEU A 198 11.30 -0.44 5.48
C LEU A 198 12.09 -1.11 6.59
N HIS A 199 11.98 -0.56 7.79
CA HIS A 199 12.63 -1.09 8.98
C HIS A 199 11.59 -1.64 9.94
N PHE A 200 11.81 -2.87 10.40
CA PHE A 200 10.99 -3.58 11.37
C PHE A 200 11.81 -3.74 12.65
N PRO A 201 11.65 -2.87 13.65
CA PRO A 201 12.44 -2.91 14.88
C PRO A 201 12.03 -4.02 15.84
N SER A 202 10.78 -4.45 15.80
CA SER A 202 10.20 -5.33 16.81
C SER A 202 9.05 -6.17 16.29
N ASN A 203 8.76 -7.27 16.97
CA ASN A 203 7.60 -8.14 16.69
C ASN A 203 6.62 -8.20 17.89
N PHE A 204 5.71 -9.18 17.90
CA PHE A 204 4.70 -9.37 18.94
C PHE A 204 5.17 -10.26 20.12
N GLY A 205 6.48 -10.44 20.29
CA GLY A 205 7.10 -11.17 21.41
C GLY A 205 7.68 -12.54 21.04
N SER A 206 8.08 -12.74 19.79
CA SER A 206 8.80 -13.94 19.32
C SER A 206 10.29 -13.62 19.14
N ASP A 207 11.16 -14.62 19.13
CA ASP A 207 12.60 -14.40 18.92
C ASP A 207 12.95 -14.00 17.47
N THR A 208 12.10 -14.38 16.51
CA THR A 208 12.33 -14.16 15.07
C THR A 208 11.12 -13.49 14.42
N THR A 209 11.37 -12.61 13.47
CA THR A 209 10.33 -11.97 12.66
C THR A 209 10.19 -12.67 11.33
N ARG A 210 8.97 -13.01 10.95
CA ARG A 210 8.66 -13.61 9.66
C ARG A 210 7.71 -12.73 8.87
N VAL A 211 8.02 -12.54 7.59
CA VAL A 211 7.15 -11.81 6.66
C VAL A 211 6.85 -12.70 5.45
N TYR A 212 5.57 -12.81 5.09
CA TYR A 212 5.11 -13.58 3.93
C TYR A 212 4.88 -12.69 2.71
N TYR A 213 4.37 -11.47 2.94
CA TYR A 213 3.98 -10.59 1.86
C TYR A 213 4.14 -9.12 2.24
N ILE A 214 4.71 -8.34 1.32
CA ILE A 214 4.75 -6.88 1.38
C ILE A 214 4.13 -6.32 0.10
N GLY A 215 2.96 -5.70 0.24
CA GLY A 215 2.25 -5.00 -0.81
C GLY A 215 2.47 -3.50 -0.72
N LEU A 216 2.84 -2.89 -1.84
CA LEU A 216 2.98 -1.44 -1.96
C LEU A 216 1.95 -0.93 -2.96
N HIS A 217 1.09 -0.02 -2.53
CA HIS A 217 0.04 0.57 -3.35
C HIS A 217 0.29 2.05 -3.57
N GLY A 218 0.17 2.49 -4.81
CA GLY A 218 0.44 3.87 -5.17
C GLY A 218 0.36 4.16 -6.66
N GLU A 219 0.83 5.34 -7.02
CA GLU A 219 0.90 5.82 -8.40
C GLU A 219 2.35 5.79 -8.86
N PHE A 220 2.60 5.19 -10.02
CA PHE A 220 3.91 5.21 -10.66
C PHE A 220 3.94 6.26 -11.76
N THR A 221 4.98 7.10 -11.74
CA THR A 221 5.30 8.02 -12.82
C THR A 221 6.64 7.58 -13.42
N GLN A 222 6.63 7.33 -14.73
CA GLN A 222 7.87 7.00 -15.44
C GLN A 222 8.83 8.17 -15.32
N ALA A 223 10.04 7.90 -14.82
CA ALA A 223 11.10 8.90 -14.78
C ALA A 223 11.46 9.25 -16.22
N GLN A 224 10.94 10.37 -16.72
CA GLN A 224 11.39 10.97 -17.96
C GLN A 224 12.85 11.38 -17.73
N ARG A 225 13.80 10.59 -18.26
CA ARG A 225 15.18 11.06 -18.40
C ARG A 225 15.10 12.22 -19.38
N GLN A 226 15.00 13.42 -18.84
CA GLN A 226 15.05 14.65 -19.61
C GLN A 226 16.48 14.70 -20.16
N GLY A 227 16.68 14.10 -21.34
CA GLY A 227 17.87 14.33 -22.13
C GLY A 227 17.96 15.83 -22.29
N VAL A 228 18.96 16.43 -21.66
CA VAL A 228 19.24 17.84 -21.79
C VAL A 228 19.46 18.06 -23.27
N VAL A 229 18.43 18.53 -23.97
CA VAL A 229 18.60 19.09 -25.30
C VAL A 229 19.39 20.36 -25.05
N LEU A 230 20.71 20.27 -25.21
CA LEU A 230 21.58 21.42 -25.37
C LEU A 230 21.09 22.14 -26.63
N CYS A 231 20.07 22.97 -26.49
CA CYS A 231 19.74 24.00 -27.46
C CYS A 231 20.89 25.00 -27.41
N SER A 232 21.97 24.69 -28.10
CA SER A 232 23.02 25.65 -28.41
C SER A 232 22.40 26.68 -29.33
N TYR A 233 21.84 27.74 -28.75
CA TYR A 233 21.36 28.88 -29.51
C TYR A 233 22.60 29.59 -30.04
N GLU A 234 22.85 29.47 -31.34
CA GLU A 234 23.93 30.17 -32.03
C GLU A 234 23.65 31.68 -31.99
N SER A 235 24.08 32.35 -30.93
CA SER A 235 23.96 33.81 -30.77
C SER A 235 24.99 34.59 -31.60
N ALA A 236 25.41 34.08 -32.76
CA ALA A 236 26.21 34.84 -33.72
C ALA A 236 25.26 35.39 -34.78
N ALA A 237 25.08 36.72 -34.81
CA ALA A 237 24.36 37.38 -35.89
C ALA A 237 24.97 36.94 -37.24
N ASN A 238 24.20 36.29 -38.11
CA ASN A 238 24.63 35.95 -39.45
C ASN A 238 24.64 37.24 -40.30
N PRO A 239 25.81 37.79 -40.68
CA PRO A 239 25.89 39.05 -41.41
C PRO A 239 25.28 38.99 -42.83
N ALA A 240 24.90 37.79 -43.31
CA ALA A 240 24.22 37.60 -44.59
C ALA A 240 22.71 37.91 -44.57
N ASP A 241 22.06 38.03 -43.41
CA ASP A 241 20.59 38.16 -43.32
C ASP A 241 20.08 39.62 -43.31
N HIS A 242 20.97 40.60 -43.14
CA HIS A 242 20.60 42.01 -43.24
C HIS A 242 20.75 42.54 -44.67
N LYS A 243 19.65 42.52 -45.43
CA LYS A 243 19.56 43.26 -46.71
C LYS A 243 19.62 44.76 -46.44
N VAL A 244 20.78 45.37 -46.69
CA VAL A 244 20.94 46.83 -46.66
C VAL A 244 20.19 47.41 -47.87
N GLN A 245 18.99 47.93 -47.65
CA GLN A 245 18.30 48.73 -48.66
C GLN A 245 19.03 50.07 -48.79
N HIS A 246 19.84 50.19 -49.85
CA HIS A 246 20.50 51.43 -50.22
C HIS A 246 19.44 52.43 -50.71
N LEU A 247 18.84 53.19 -49.79
CA LEU A 247 18.04 54.36 -50.11
C LEU A 247 18.96 55.47 -50.64
N GLN A 248 19.15 55.52 -51.97
CA GLN A 248 19.63 56.73 -52.64
C GLN A 248 18.53 57.80 -52.50
N ARG A 249 18.68 58.68 -51.51
CA ARG A 249 17.93 59.93 -51.42
C ARG A 249 18.34 60.84 -52.58
N ALA A 250 17.43 61.05 -53.51
CA ALA A 250 17.52 62.10 -54.51
C ALA A 250 17.50 63.46 -53.81
N ASN A 251 18.60 64.22 -53.89
CA ASN A 251 18.60 65.63 -53.54
C ASN A 251 17.93 66.42 -54.67
N PHE A 252 16.70 66.85 -54.41
CA PHE A 252 16.04 67.94 -55.12
C PHE A 252 16.86 69.22 -54.89
N MET A 253 17.38 69.83 -55.96
CA MET A 253 17.85 71.22 -55.91
C MET A 253 16.64 72.16 -55.93
N ILE A 254 16.60 73.06 -54.95
CA ILE A 254 15.66 74.19 -54.88
C ILE A 254 16.45 75.45 -55.26
N GLN A 255 15.80 76.24 -56.13
CA GLN A 255 16.09 77.59 -56.65
C GLN A 255 17.16 77.73 -57.73
#